data_AF-A0A938NYV0-F1
#
_entry.id   AF-A0A938NYV0-F1
#
_cell.length_a   1.000
_cell.length_b   1.000
_cell.length_c   1.000
_cell.angle_alpha   90.00
_cell.angle_beta   90.00
_cell.angle_gamma   90.00
#
_symmetry.space_group_name_H-M   'P 1'
#
loop_
_entity.id
_entity.type
_entity.pdbx_description
1 polymer ?
#
loop_
_entity_poly.entity_id
_entity_poly.type
_entity_poly.pdbx_seq_one_letter_code
_entity_poly.pdbx_strand_id
1 'polypeptide(L)'
;MNHVSAAALALPFFVYGASLLRAQFSRYKTPMLTFSIILLIFVCILLGFNYLTNGHPLLFGYQVLYGEKVLPGFGRGAWGDPHTPAQGVRQTLTNMIGLHKYLFEWPMPSLVFVAILFVSMKVNRWDILLLFSLLLLAVSYLFYWFQDWCFGPRFLYDAAGGVILLTVRGMQRLPYVLKNQLGRALSVRRICGLTVFVVLLSTSIGVVSNIPALVRVYSNSYWSVNGKVLKAVKQRGLQKAIVFTKSYYGSVVAANSPLLDKDVIYVRHLDPFDADFMKLFPGYRYYLAEDDRIVEIRPR
;
A
#
# COMPACT_ATOMS: atom_id res chain seq x y z
N MET A 1 -0.58 -9.24 -5.65
CA MET A 1 -1.87 -8.77 -5.11
C MET A 1 -2.18 -7.33 -5.56
N ASN A 2 -1.17 -6.44 -5.63
CA ASN A 2 -1.29 -5.06 -6.17
C ASN A 2 -1.94 -4.95 -7.58
N HIS A 3 -1.86 -5.99 -8.42
CA HIS A 3 -2.51 -6.00 -9.73
C HIS A 3 -4.05 -6.04 -9.66
N VAL A 4 -4.64 -6.67 -8.63
CA VAL A 4 -6.10 -6.68 -8.42
C VAL A 4 -6.57 -5.29 -8.01
N SER A 5 -5.79 -4.60 -7.18
CA SER A 5 -6.07 -3.24 -6.71
C SER A 5 -6.17 -2.25 -7.85
N ALA A 6 -5.15 -2.24 -8.73
CA ALA A 6 -5.13 -1.37 -9.90
C ALA A 6 -6.33 -1.60 -10.83
N ALA A 7 -6.67 -2.86 -11.10
CA ALA A 7 -7.82 -3.22 -11.93
C ALA A 7 -9.15 -2.75 -11.32
N ALA A 8 -9.35 -3.01 -10.02
CA ALA A 8 -10.56 -2.60 -9.29
C ALA A 8 -10.76 -1.08 -9.29
N LEU A 9 -9.67 -0.34 -9.07
CA LEU A 9 -9.67 1.12 -9.00
C LEU A 9 -9.93 1.76 -10.37
N ALA A 10 -9.37 1.18 -11.44
CA ALA A 10 -9.52 1.66 -12.80
C ALA A 10 -10.87 1.29 -13.44
N LEU A 11 -11.55 0.23 -12.97
CA LEU A 11 -12.75 -0.30 -13.63
C LEU A 11 -13.87 0.74 -13.87
N PRO A 12 -14.24 1.61 -12.91
CA PRO A 12 -15.26 2.65 -13.17
C PRO A 12 -14.86 3.61 -14.28
N PHE A 13 -13.57 4.01 -14.31
CA PHE A 13 -13.04 4.90 -15.33
C PHE A 13 -12.95 4.21 -16.69
N PHE A 14 -12.63 2.92 -16.72
CA PHE A 14 -12.62 2.13 -17.95
C PHE A 14 -14.03 2.03 -18.55
N VAL A 15 -15.03 1.67 -17.74
CA VAL A 15 -16.44 1.61 -18.18
C VAL A 15 -16.91 2.98 -18.67
N TYR A 16 -16.59 4.05 -17.95
CA TYR A 16 -16.92 5.40 -18.36
C TYR A 16 -16.23 5.81 -19.66
N GLY A 17 -14.94 5.52 -19.80
CA GLY A 17 -14.17 5.78 -21.02
C GLY A 17 -14.71 5.03 -22.23
N ALA A 18 -15.07 3.74 -22.06
CA ALA A 18 -15.72 2.94 -23.10
C ALA A 18 -17.07 3.53 -23.52
N SER A 19 -17.86 4.03 -22.57
CA SER A 19 -19.13 4.71 -22.85
C SER A 19 -18.93 5.99 -23.68
N LEU A 20 -17.89 6.78 -23.37
CA LEU A 20 -17.53 7.96 -24.14
C LEU A 20 -17.02 7.63 -25.54
N LEU A 21 -16.19 6.60 -25.68
CA LEU A 21 -15.70 6.13 -26.98
C LEU A 21 -16.85 5.64 -27.87
N ARG A 22 -17.82 4.92 -27.30
CA ARG A 22 -19.01 4.46 -28.02
C ARG A 22 -19.89 5.63 -28.46
N ALA A 23 -20.12 6.60 -27.59
CA ALA A 23 -21.00 7.73 -27.88
C ALA A 23 -20.37 8.81 -28.79
N GLN A 24 -19.04 8.98 -28.71
CA GLN A 24 -18.30 10.07 -29.37
C GLN A 24 -17.00 9.54 -29.98
N PHE A 25 -17.10 8.52 -30.83
CA PHE A 25 -15.95 7.78 -31.37
C PHE A 25 -14.90 8.68 -32.03
N SER A 26 -15.31 9.57 -32.94
CA SER A 26 -14.37 10.46 -33.64
C SER A 26 -13.57 11.38 -32.72
N ARG A 27 -14.13 11.73 -31.56
CA ARG A 27 -13.49 12.60 -30.56
C ARG A 27 -12.51 11.83 -29.68
N TYR A 28 -12.85 10.61 -29.28
CA TYR A 28 -12.09 9.86 -28.27
C TYR A 28 -11.22 8.73 -28.82
N LYS A 29 -11.32 8.36 -30.11
CA LYS A 29 -10.51 7.29 -30.69
C LYS A 29 -9.00 7.51 -30.52
N THR A 30 -8.50 8.72 -30.78
CA THR A 30 -7.06 9.02 -30.71
C THR A 30 -6.57 9.01 -29.26
N PRO A 31 -7.19 9.75 -28.31
CA PRO A 31 -6.78 9.66 -26.89
C PRO A 31 -6.87 8.24 -26.31
N MET A 32 -7.92 7.48 -26.64
CA MET A 32 -8.06 6.10 -26.17
C MET A 32 -6.99 5.18 -26.77
N LEU A 33 -6.64 5.36 -28.05
CA LEU A 33 -5.56 4.60 -28.67
C LEU A 33 -4.21 4.93 -28.01
N THR A 34 -3.88 6.21 -27.82
CA THR A 34 -2.66 6.63 -27.13
C THR A 34 -2.58 6.05 -25.72
N PHE A 35 -3.66 6.15 -24.94
CA PHE A 35 -3.73 5.57 -23.60
C PHE A 35 -3.54 4.04 -23.63
N SER A 36 -4.19 3.36 -24.57
CA SER A 36 -4.10 1.90 -24.71
C SER A 36 -2.70 1.43 -25.09
N ILE A 37 -2.00 2.16 -25.96
CA ILE A 37 -0.60 1.88 -26.32
C ILE A 37 0.29 2.03 -25.09
N ILE A 38 0.17 3.13 -24.34
CA ILE A 38 0.97 3.35 -23.13
C ILE A 38 0.70 2.25 -22.10
N LEU A 39 -0.58 1.93 -21.86
CA LEU A 39 -0.97 0.84 -20.96
C LEU A 39 -0.36 -0.49 -21.40
N LEU A 40 -0.43 -0.80 -22.69
CA LEU A 40 0.12 -2.03 -23.26
C LEU A 40 1.63 -2.12 -23.05
N ILE A 41 2.38 -1.02 -23.19
CA ILE A 41 3.82 -0.99 -22.92
C ILE A 41 4.10 -1.43 -21.48
N PHE A 42 3.40 -0.87 -20.50
CA PHE A 42 3.59 -1.24 -19.08
C PHE A 42 3.15 -2.67 -18.78
N VAL A 43 2.07 -3.15 -19.40
CA VAL A 43 1.64 -4.55 -19.29
C VAL A 43 2.69 -5.48 -19.88
N CYS A 44 3.24 -5.18 -21.05
CA CYS A 44 4.31 -5.96 -21.66
C CYS A 44 5.57 -6.00 -20.80
N ILE A 45 5.97 -4.87 -20.19
CA ILE A 45 7.10 -4.83 -19.25
C ILE A 45 6.83 -5.74 -18.04
N LEU A 46 5.64 -5.68 -17.43
CA LEU A 46 5.27 -6.51 -16.29
C LEU A 46 5.27 -8.01 -16.65
N LEU A 47 4.67 -8.37 -17.78
CA LEU A 47 4.60 -9.75 -18.25
C LEU A 47 5.98 -10.29 -18.62
N GLY A 48 6.82 -9.46 -19.26
CA GLY A 48 8.21 -9.78 -19.56
C GLY A 48 9.02 -9.99 -18.28
N PHE A 49 8.86 -9.12 -17.29
CA PHE A 49 9.50 -9.28 -15.97
C PHE A 49 9.09 -10.60 -15.32
N ASN A 50 7.79 -10.91 -15.25
CA ASN A 50 7.32 -12.17 -14.70
C ASN A 50 7.86 -13.39 -15.46
N TYR A 51 7.95 -13.33 -16.78
CA TYR A 51 8.52 -14.41 -17.58
C TYR A 51 10.01 -14.61 -17.26
N LEU A 52 10.78 -13.54 -17.19
CA LEU A 52 12.22 -13.60 -16.89
C LEU A 52 12.51 -14.08 -15.46
N THR A 53 11.69 -13.71 -14.47
CA THR A 53 11.97 -14.08 -13.06
C THR A 53 11.28 -15.36 -12.61
N ASN A 54 10.11 -15.69 -13.16
CA ASN A 54 9.25 -16.77 -12.68
C ASN A 54 9.01 -17.85 -13.76
N GLY A 55 9.52 -17.68 -14.98
CA GLY A 55 9.37 -18.63 -16.09
C GLY A 55 8.03 -18.57 -16.81
N HIS A 56 7.05 -17.79 -16.33
CA HIS A 56 5.73 -17.67 -16.95
C HIS A 56 5.14 -16.25 -16.81
N PRO A 57 4.57 -15.64 -17.88
CA PRO A 57 4.15 -14.23 -17.86
C PRO A 57 3.07 -13.89 -16.82
N LEU A 58 2.18 -14.85 -16.55
CA LEU A 58 1.07 -14.70 -15.59
C LEU A 58 1.38 -15.27 -14.21
N LEU A 59 2.58 -15.81 -13.99
CA LEU A 59 3.00 -16.29 -12.69
C LEU A 59 3.68 -15.16 -11.93
N PHE A 60 3.04 -14.65 -10.88
CA PHE A 60 3.56 -13.54 -10.09
C PHE A 60 4.40 -14.04 -8.91
N GLY A 61 5.43 -13.27 -8.52
CA GLY A 61 6.33 -13.65 -7.43
C GLY A 61 5.65 -13.94 -6.09
N TYR A 62 4.50 -13.31 -5.81
CA TYR A 62 3.70 -13.61 -4.60
C TYR A 62 3.13 -15.04 -4.61
N GLN A 63 2.71 -15.52 -5.79
CA GLN A 63 2.26 -16.90 -5.98
C GLN A 63 3.43 -17.88 -5.99
N VAL A 64 4.59 -17.49 -6.55
CA VAL A 64 5.82 -18.31 -6.46
C VAL A 64 6.21 -18.53 -4.99
N LEU A 65 6.13 -17.49 -4.17
CA LEU A 65 6.54 -17.55 -2.77
C LEU A 65 5.57 -18.35 -1.88
N TYR A 66 4.26 -18.20 -2.08
CA TYR A 66 3.25 -18.74 -1.17
C TYR A 66 2.30 -19.78 -1.79
N GLY A 67 2.51 -20.14 -3.06
CA GLY A 67 1.69 -21.08 -3.80
C GLY A 67 0.30 -20.53 -4.16
N GLU A 68 -0.63 -21.41 -4.52
CA GLU A 68 -1.97 -21.01 -4.96
C GLU A 68 -2.90 -20.55 -3.83
N LYS A 69 -2.54 -20.85 -2.58
CA LYS A 69 -3.31 -20.47 -1.38
C LYS A 69 -3.42 -18.96 -1.18
N VAL A 70 -2.60 -18.15 -1.86
CA VAL A 70 -2.68 -16.69 -1.82
C VAL A 70 -3.58 -16.05 -2.86
N LEU A 71 -4.08 -16.83 -3.81
CA LEU A 71 -4.95 -16.32 -4.86
C LEU A 71 -6.29 -15.84 -4.25
N PRO A 72 -6.91 -14.78 -4.81
CA PRO A 72 -8.22 -14.34 -4.36
C PRO A 72 -9.26 -15.46 -4.37
N GLY A 73 -10.17 -15.44 -3.39
CA GLY A 73 -11.24 -16.43 -3.22
C GLY A 73 -11.39 -16.91 -1.78
N PHE A 74 -12.49 -17.60 -1.51
CA PHE A 74 -12.77 -18.22 -0.21
C PHE A 74 -12.20 -19.64 -0.12
N GLY A 75 -12.04 -20.14 1.10
CA GLY A 75 -11.43 -21.45 1.39
C GLY A 75 -9.90 -21.48 1.24
N ARG A 76 -9.29 -20.31 1.03
CA ARG A 76 -7.84 -20.14 0.80
C ARG A 76 -7.20 -19.33 1.93
N GLY A 77 -5.90 -19.49 2.11
CA GLY A 77 -5.11 -18.75 3.11
C GLY A 77 -3.70 -19.30 3.16
N ALA A 78 -2.68 -18.44 3.08
CA ALA A 78 -1.30 -18.91 3.13
C ALA A 78 -0.91 -19.40 4.53
N TRP A 79 -1.54 -18.84 5.56
CA TRP A 79 -1.43 -19.27 6.96
C TRP A 79 -2.70 -18.92 7.73
N GLY A 80 -2.87 -19.53 8.90
CA GLY A 80 -4.04 -19.36 9.76
C GLY A 80 -5.28 -20.08 9.22
N ASP A 81 -6.44 -19.68 9.73
CA ASP A 81 -7.72 -20.26 9.33
C ASP A 81 -8.06 -19.95 7.86
N PRO A 82 -8.73 -20.87 7.14
CA PRO A 82 -9.19 -20.62 5.78
C PRO A 82 -10.09 -19.39 5.68
N HIS A 83 -9.90 -18.58 4.65
CA HIS A 83 -10.68 -17.36 4.43
C HIS A 83 -12.14 -17.66 4.14
N THR A 84 -13.04 -17.10 4.94
CA THR A 84 -14.49 -17.25 4.76
C THR A 84 -15.15 -15.94 4.31
N PRO A 85 -16.37 -15.98 3.72
CA PRO A 85 -17.12 -14.77 3.41
C PRO A 85 -17.32 -13.84 4.62
N ALA A 86 -17.64 -14.41 5.79
CA ALA A 86 -17.79 -13.65 7.03
C ALA A 86 -16.47 -12.96 7.43
N GLN A 87 -15.35 -13.65 7.29
CA GLN A 87 -14.03 -13.08 7.54
C GLN A 87 -13.67 -11.98 6.53
N GLY A 88 -14.01 -12.15 5.25
CA GLY A 88 -13.83 -11.14 4.21
C GLY A 88 -14.61 -9.86 4.48
N VAL A 89 -15.88 -9.98 4.89
CA VAL A 89 -16.69 -8.82 5.31
C VAL A 89 -16.06 -8.13 6.53
N ARG A 90 -15.70 -8.89 7.57
CA ARG A 90 -15.05 -8.35 8.77
C ARG A 90 -13.76 -7.59 8.43
N GLN A 91 -12.88 -8.20 7.64
CA GLN A 91 -11.61 -7.59 7.21
C GLN A 91 -11.83 -6.32 6.39
N THR A 92 -12.81 -6.33 5.49
CA THR A 92 -13.16 -5.15 4.66
C THR A 92 -13.68 -4.00 5.53
N LEU A 93 -14.55 -4.29 6.48
CA LEU A 93 -15.07 -3.30 7.43
C LEU A 93 -13.95 -2.75 8.33
N THR A 94 -13.06 -3.62 8.83
CA THR A 94 -11.88 -3.20 9.60
C THR A 94 -10.99 -2.27 8.77
N ASN A 95 -10.78 -2.54 7.48
CA ASN A 95 -10.02 -1.64 6.61
C ASN A 95 -10.74 -0.30 6.42
N MET A 96 -12.07 -0.27 6.28
CA MET A 96 -12.85 0.97 6.17
C MET A 96 -12.80 1.81 7.46
N ILE A 97 -12.89 1.17 8.62
CA ILE A 97 -12.69 1.82 9.92
C ILE A 97 -11.26 2.37 10.02
N GLY A 98 -10.27 1.59 9.56
CA GLY A 98 -8.89 2.05 9.45
C GLY A 98 -8.77 3.28 8.57
N LEU A 99 -9.41 3.31 7.39
CA LEU A 99 -9.35 4.44 6.47
C LEU A 99 -9.96 5.69 7.10
N HIS A 100 -11.08 5.50 7.79
CA HIS A 100 -11.74 6.54 8.57
C HIS A 100 -10.86 7.12 9.69
N LYS A 101 -10.01 6.29 10.30
CA LYS A 101 -9.12 6.71 11.40
C LYS A 101 -7.79 7.31 10.93
N TYR A 102 -7.12 6.69 9.96
CA TYR A 102 -5.70 6.90 9.66
C TYR A 102 -5.45 7.76 8.41
N LEU A 103 -6.46 8.10 7.59
CA LEU A 103 -6.20 8.80 6.31
C LEU A 103 -5.53 10.17 6.48
N PHE A 104 -5.95 10.96 7.47
CA PHE A 104 -5.38 12.29 7.73
C PHE A 104 -4.67 12.41 9.09
N GLU A 105 -4.66 11.35 9.89
CA GLU A 105 -4.24 11.38 11.29
C GLU A 105 -4.91 12.48 12.12
N TRP A 106 -6.13 12.88 11.76
CA TRP A 106 -6.88 13.85 12.52
C TRP A 106 -7.44 13.26 13.82
N PRO A 107 -7.73 14.10 14.83
CA PRO A 107 -8.49 13.69 16.01
C PRO A 107 -9.97 13.43 15.70
N MET A 108 -10.41 13.68 14.46
CA MET A 108 -11.77 13.43 14.00
C MET A 108 -11.81 12.39 12.87
N PRO A 109 -12.96 11.70 12.70
CA PRO A 109 -13.35 11.00 11.48
C PRO A 109 -12.87 11.58 10.15
N SER A 110 -11.95 10.91 9.45
CA SER A 110 -11.40 11.38 8.17
C SER A 110 -12.45 11.42 7.04
N LEU A 111 -13.45 10.54 7.09
CA LEU A 111 -14.49 10.44 6.04
C LEU A 111 -15.71 11.34 6.29
N VAL A 112 -15.70 12.18 7.33
CA VAL A 112 -16.85 13.05 7.67
C VAL A 112 -17.24 13.96 6.50
N PHE A 113 -16.25 14.55 5.82
CA PHE A 113 -16.51 15.43 4.68
C PHE A 113 -17.02 14.66 3.46
N VAL A 114 -16.56 13.43 3.25
CA VAL A 114 -17.11 12.55 2.21
C VAL A 114 -18.60 12.31 2.49
N ALA A 115 -18.98 11.98 3.73
CA ALA A 115 -20.39 11.83 4.09
C ALA A 115 -21.20 13.11 3.84
N ILE A 116 -20.66 14.28 4.22
CA ILE A 116 -21.29 15.60 3.97
C ILE A 116 -21.53 15.84 2.47
N LEU A 117 -20.59 15.46 1.61
CA LEU A 117 -20.74 15.58 0.15
C LEU A 117 -21.99 14.82 -0.33
N PHE A 118 -22.15 13.56 0.08
CA PHE A 118 -23.28 12.73 -0.36
C PHE A 118 -24.60 13.15 0.29
N VAL A 119 -24.59 13.57 1.55
CA VAL A 119 -25.77 14.17 2.22
C VAL A 119 -26.21 15.46 1.53
N SER A 120 -25.28 16.24 0.96
CA SER A 120 -25.63 17.47 0.24
C SER A 120 -26.46 17.23 -1.02
N MET A 121 -26.49 16.00 -1.56
CA MET A 121 -27.12 15.63 -2.83
C MET A 121 -26.62 16.46 -4.04
N LYS A 122 -25.49 17.16 -3.91
CA LYS A 122 -24.87 17.98 -4.97
C LYS A 122 -23.61 17.31 -5.53
N VAL A 123 -23.71 16.00 -5.74
CA VAL A 123 -22.69 15.14 -6.34
C VAL A 123 -22.68 15.27 -7.87
N ASN A 124 -21.52 15.12 -8.47
CA ASN A 124 -21.35 15.05 -9.92
C ASN A 124 -20.84 13.67 -10.34
N ARG A 125 -20.74 13.44 -11.66
CA ARG A 125 -20.24 12.18 -12.23
C ARG A 125 -18.86 11.77 -11.72
N TRP A 126 -17.96 12.72 -11.48
CA TRP A 126 -16.61 12.43 -10.99
C TRP A 126 -16.63 12.01 -9.51
N ASP A 127 -17.46 12.66 -8.70
CA ASP A 127 -17.68 12.27 -7.31
C ASP A 127 -18.17 10.80 -7.23
N ILE A 128 -19.07 10.42 -8.14
CA ILE A 128 -19.58 9.05 -8.27
C ILE A 128 -18.49 8.09 -8.70
N LEU A 129 -17.72 8.39 -9.75
CA LEU A 129 -16.63 7.52 -10.24
C LEU A 129 -15.59 7.27 -9.14
N LEU A 130 -15.18 8.31 -8.42
CA LEU A 130 -14.21 8.18 -7.32
C LEU A 130 -14.74 7.34 -6.16
N LEU A 131 -16.02 7.51 -5.80
CA LEU A 131 -16.64 6.67 -4.77
C LEU A 131 -16.71 5.21 -5.23
N PHE A 132 -17.14 4.94 -6.46
CA PHE A 132 -17.19 3.59 -6.99
C PHE A 132 -15.80 2.93 -7.07
N SER A 133 -14.74 3.69 -7.38
CA SER A 133 -13.37 3.17 -7.33
C SER A 133 -12.96 2.73 -5.93
N LEU A 134 -13.29 3.51 -4.89
CA LEU A 134 -13.06 3.11 -3.50
C LEU A 134 -13.87 1.85 -3.13
N LEU A 135 -15.15 1.80 -3.50
CA LEU A 135 -16.03 0.68 -3.17
C LEU A 135 -15.62 -0.61 -3.87
N LEU A 136 -15.27 -0.55 -5.16
CA LEU A 136 -14.78 -1.72 -5.89
C LEU A 136 -13.44 -2.20 -5.38
N LEU A 137 -12.55 -1.29 -4.99
CA LEU A 137 -11.31 -1.66 -4.32
C LEU A 137 -11.60 -2.44 -3.03
N ALA A 138 -12.49 -1.91 -2.19
CA ALA A 138 -12.91 -2.56 -0.95
C ALA A 138 -13.53 -3.94 -1.16
N VAL A 139 -14.44 -4.05 -2.13
CA VAL A 139 -15.07 -5.33 -2.51
C VAL A 139 -14.03 -6.30 -3.07
N SER A 140 -13.02 -5.83 -3.79
CA SER A 140 -11.94 -6.70 -4.28
C SER A 140 -11.13 -7.31 -3.13
N TYR A 141 -10.92 -6.55 -2.07
CA TYR A 141 -10.25 -7.05 -0.85
C TYR A 141 -11.13 -7.96 0.01
N LEU A 142 -12.45 -8.01 -0.21
CA LEU A 142 -13.33 -8.99 0.43
C LEU A 142 -12.88 -10.42 0.07
N PHE A 143 -12.41 -10.62 -1.16
CA PHE A 143 -11.90 -11.91 -1.64
C PHE A 143 -10.45 -12.18 -1.26
N TYR A 144 -9.82 -11.30 -0.49
CA TYR A 144 -8.45 -11.49 -0.06
C TYR A 144 -8.37 -11.99 1.37
N TRP A 145 -7.54 -13.02 1.54
CA TRP A 145 -7.45 -13.78 2.77
C TRP A 145 -6.71 -13.06 3.91
N PHE A 146 -5.83 -12.10 3.60
CA PHE A 146 -4.96 -11.47 4.58
C PHE A 146 -5.33 -10.00 4.88
N GLN A 147 -5.44 -9.65 6.15
CA GLN A 147 -5.62 -8.28 6.63
C GLN A 147 -4.80 -8.03 7.88
N ASP A 148 -4.13 -6.88 7.90
CA ASP A 148 -3.48 -6.31 9.07
C ASP A 148 -3.33 -4.79 8.88
N TRP A 149 -3.23 -4.03 9.96
CA TRP A 149 -2.98 -2.59 9.94
C TRP A 149 -1.48 -2.27 10.00
N CYS A 150 -0.74 -2.84 9.05
CA CYS A 150 0.66 -2.52 8.88
C CYS A 150 0.83 -1.25 8.05
N PHE A 151 1.18 -0.18 8.77
CA PHE A 151 1.08 1.20 8.33
C PHE A 151 -0.36 1.62 7.99
N GLY A 152 -1.32 1.21 8.82
CA GLY A 152 -2.73 1.51 8.61
C GLY A 152 -3.41 0.60 7.56
N PRO A 153 -4.56 0.99 7.00
CA PRO A 153 -5.35 0.20 6.05
C PRO A 153 -4.75 0.25 4.64
N ARG A 154 -3.49 -0.18 4.48
CA ARG A 154 -2.69 -0.05 3.24
C ARG A 154 -3.40 -0.49 1.97
N PHE A 155 -4.32 -1.45 2.08
CA PHE A 155 -5.13 -1.96 0.97
C PHE A 155 -6.09 -0.92 0.39
N LEU A 156 -6.54 0.05 1.17
CA LEU A 156 -7.42 1.11 0.70
C LEU A 156 -6.69 2.42 0.36
N TYR A 157 -5.38 2.50 0.64
CA TYR A 157 -4.60 3.70 0.35
C TYR A 157 -4.36 3.95 -1.14
N ASP A 158 -4.52 2.95 -1.99
CA ASP A 158 -4.53 3.15 -3.45
C ASP A 158 -5.66 4.13 -3.86
N ALA A 159 -6.78 4.15 -3.12
CA ALA A 159 -7.88 5.08 -3.36
C ALA A 159 -7.72 6.44 -2.64
N ALA A 160 -6.64 6.65 -1.88
CA ALA A 160 -6.47 7.84 -1.03
C ALA A 160 -6.59 9.15 -1.82
N GLY A 161 -5.97 9.23 -3.01
CA GLY A 161 -6.07 10.42 -3.88
C GLY A 161 -7.52 10.77 -4.22
N GLY A 162 -8.34 9.78 -4.56
CA GLY A 162 -9.76 9.98 -4.84
C GLY A 162 -10.56 10.38 -3.60
N VAL A 163 -10.27 9.75 -2.46
CA VAL A 163 -10.93 10.07 -1.18
C VAL A 163 -10.57 11.48 -0.71
N ILE A 164 -9.34 11.94 -0.93
CA ILE A 164 -8.92 13.32 -0.65
C ILE A 164 -9.72 14.31 -1.50
N LEU A 165 -9.89 14.05 -2.80
CA LEU A 165 -10.72 14.90 -3.66
C LEU A 165 -12.19 14.94 -3.19
N LEU A 166 -12.76 13.79 -2.85
CA LEU A 166 -14.11 13.73 -2.27
C LEU A 166 -14.22 14.50 -0.94
N THR A 167 -13.17 14.44 -0.13
CA THR A 167 -13.09 15.19 1.14
C THR A 167 -13.11 16.70 0.88
N VAL A 168 -12.29 17.19 -0.06
CA VAL A 168 -12.27 18.62 -0.46
C VAL A 168 -13.64 19.05 -0.99
N ARG A 169 -14.25 18.23 -1.85
CA ARG A 169 -15.61 18.47 -2.37
C ARG A 169 -16.64 18.54 -1.25
N GLY A 170 -16.53 17.68 -0.24
CA GLY A 170 -17.33 17.71 0.98
C GLY A 170 -17.18 19.00 1.78
N MET A 171 -15.94 19.46 2.00
CA MET A 171 -15.66 20.74 2.66
C MET A 171 -16.30 21.92 1.93
N GLN A 172 -16.29 21.92 0.59
CA GLN A 172 -16.96 22.95 -0.21
C GLN A 172 -18.49 22.94 -0.05
N ARG A 173 -19.10 21.79 0.26
CA ARG A 173 -20.55 21.65 0.46
C ARG A 173 -21.00 21.95 1.87
N LEU A 174 -20.13 21.75 2.86
CA LEU A 174 -20.45 21.89 4.28
C LEU A 174 -21.17 23.22 4.64
N PRO A 175 -20.74 24.41 4.19
CA PRO A 175 -21.40 25.66 4.55
C PRO A 175 -22.87 25.72 4.12
N TYR A 176 -23.19 25.13 2.96
CA TYR A 176 -24.55 25.12 2.42
C TYR A 176 -25.43 24.11 3.13
N VAL A 177 -24.89 22.94 3.47
CA VAL A 177 -25.60 21.92 4.25
C VAL A 177 -25.94 22.46 5.64
N LEU A 178 -24.96 23.05 6.33
CA LEU A 178 -25.17 23.62 7.66
C LEU A 178 -26.10 24.83 7.66
N LYS A 179 -26.02 25.71 6.65
CA LYS A 179 -26.96 26.84 6.52
C LYS A 179 -28.41 26.37 6.37
N ASN A 180 -28.63 25.29 5.63
CA ASN A 180 -29.98 24.73 5.44
C ASN A 180 -30.54 24.10 6.72
N GLN A 181 -29.68 23.55 7.59
CA GLN A 181 -30.12 22.91 8.85
C GLN A 181 -30.15 23.84 10.07
N LEU A 182 -29.17 24.74 10.22
CA LEU A 182 -29.04 25.65 11.37
C LEU A 182 -29.77 26.99 11.19
N GLY A 183 -30.47 27.17 10.07
CA GLY A 183 -31.19 28.41 9.76
C GLY A 183 -30.29 29.61 9.45
N ARG A 184 -30.90 30.80 9.33
CA ARG A 184 -30.24 32.04 8.85
C ARG A 184 -29.21 32.64 9.83
N ALA A 185 -28.97 32.05 11.00
CA ALA A 185 -28.15 32.64 12.06
C ALA A 185 -26.64 32.67 11.74
N LEU A 186 -26.13 31.79 10.88
CA LEU A 186 -24.72 31.70 10.53
C LEU A 186 -24.50 32.06 9.05
N SER A 187 -23.60 33.02 8.80
CA SER A 187 -23.19 33.35 7.43
C SER A 187 -22.28 32.26 6.87
N VAL A 188 -22.36 32.02 5.56
CA VAL A 188 -21.50 31.07 4.83
C VAL A 188 -20.02 31.36 5.11
N ARG A 189 -19.62 32.65 5.15
CA ARG A 189 -18.26 33.08 5.45
C ARG A 189 -17.78 32.62 6.83
N ARG A 190 -18.63 32.71 7.86
CA ARG A 190 -18.29 32.23 9.22
C ARG A 190 -18.11 30.71 9.22
N ILE A 191 -19.00 29.97 8.56
CA ILE A 191 -18.89 28.49 8.48
C ILE A 191 -17.62 28.07 7.72
N CYS A 192 -17.28 28.75 6.63
CA CYS A 192 -16.01 28.52 5.91
C CYS A 192 -14.81 28.77 6.84
N GLY A 193 -14.80 29.91 7.55
CA GLY A 193 -13.73 30.25 8.49
C GLY A 193 -13.57 29.21 9.60
N LEU A 194 -14.67 28.77 10.21
CA LEU A 194 -14.68 27.70 11.22
C LEU A 194 -14.21 26.37 10.64
N THR A 195 -14.63 26.02 9.42
CA THR A 195 -14.20 24.78 8.74
C THR A 195 -12.69 24.79 8.54
N VAL A 196 -12.14 25.88 8.00
CA VAL A 196 -10.70 26.05 7.82
C VAL A 196 -9.96 25.97 9.16
N PHE A 197 -10.44 26.68 10.19
CA PHE A 197 -9.85 26.63 11.52
C PHE A 197 -9.82 25.21 12.08
N VAL A 198 -10.94 24.48 12.02
CA VAL A 198 -11.05 23.10 12.51
C VAL A 198 -10.14 22.15 11.75
N VAL A 199 -10.05 22.27 10.43
CA VAL A 199 -9.16 21.45 9.59
C VAL A 199 -7.70 21.75 9.90
N LEU A 200 -7.32 23.03 10.04
CA LEU A 200 -5.96 23.43 10.40
C LEU A 200 -5.58 22.95 11.80
N LEU A 201 -6.48 23.09 12.78
CA LEU A 201 -6.27 22.59 14.14
C LEU A 201 -6.10 21.07 14.15
N SER A 202 -6.97 20.36 13.43
CA SER A 202 -6.93 18.89 13.32
C SER A 202 -5.65 18.40 12.63
N THR A 203 -5.23 19.08 11.59
CA THR A 203 -3.97 18.80 10.88
C THR A 203 -2.78 19.09 11.79
N SER A 204 -2.81 20.19 12.54
CA SER A 204 -1.76 20.55 13.50
C SER A 204 -1.63 19.49 14.59
N ILE A 205 -2.75 19.02 15.16
CA ILE A 205 -2.75 17.91 16.12
C ILE A 205 -2.20 16.63 15.49
N GLY A 206 -2.59 16.33 14.24
CA GLY A 206 -2.07 15.18 13.50
C GLY A 206 -0.55 15.24 13.35
N VAL A 207 -0.02 16.39 12.93
CA VAL A 207 1.42 16.59 12.68
C VAL A 207 2.23 16.65 13.97
N VAL A 208 1.74 17.31 15.02
CA VAL A 208 2.50 17.54 16.25
C VAL A 208 2.39 16.36 17.23
N SER A 209 1.26 15.64 17.23
CA SER A 209 1.00 14.58 18.21
C SER A 209 0.96 13.19 17.59
N ASN A 210 0.09 12.96 16.60
CA ASN A 210 -0.18 11.62 16.09
C ASN A 210 0.98 11.07 15.25
N ILE A 211 1.52 11.87 14.32
CA ILE A 211 2.66 11.47 13.48
C ILE A 211 3.88 11.12 14.34
N PRO A 212 4.34 11.95 15.32
CA PRO A 212 5.47 11.58 16.17
C PRO A 212 5.23 10.33 17.00
N ALA A 213 4.00 10.07 17.45
CA ALA A 213 3.67 8.83 18.13
C ALA A 213 3.82 7.62 17.19
N LEU A 214 3.31 7.70 15.96
CA LEU A 214 3.48 6.67 14.94
C LEU A 214 4.95 6.46 14.56
N VAL A 215 5.72 7.54 14.41
CA VAL A 215 7.16 7.48 14.14
C VAL A 215 7.87 6.69 15.25
N ARG A 216 7.57 6.94 16.54
CA ARG A 216 8.16 6.17 17.64
C ARG A 216 7.81 4.69 17.58
N VAL A 217 6.58 4.34 17.21
CA VAL A 217 6.15 2.94 17.04
C VAL A 217 6.89 2.29 15.86
N TYR A 218 7.04 3.01 14.75
CA TYR A 218 7.59 2.48 13.50
C TYR A 218 9.13 2.50 13.43
N SER A 219 9.81 3.38 14.17
CA SER A 219 11.25 3.60 14.02
C SER A 219 12.15 2.54 14.67
N ASN A 220 11.64 1.80 15.66
CA ASN A 220 12.49 0.95 16.51
C ASN A 220 12.69 -0.47 15.95
N SER A 221 11.63 -1.28 15.97
CA SER A 221 11.68 -2.66 15.47
C SER A 221 10.30 -3.12 14.98
N TYR A 222 9.63 -2.28 14.21
CA TYR A 222 8.28 -2.58 13.75
C TYR A 222 8.30 -3.85 12.90
N TRP A 223 7.58 -4.88 13.37
CA TRP A 223 7.57 -6.22 12.77
C TRP A 223 8.97 -6.82 12.57
N SER A 224 9.83 -6.60 13.57
CA SER A 224 11.23 -7.07 13.57
C SER A 224 12.11 -6.47 12.48
N VAL A 225 11.61 -5.51 11.69
CA VAL A 225 12.41 -4.73 10.72
C VAL A 225 13.17 -3.67 11.48
N ASN A 226 14.51 -3.76 11.51
CA ASN A 226 15.35 -2.82 12.22
C ASN A 226 16.77 -2.71 11.62
N GLY A 227 17.53 -1.68 12.01
CA GLY A 227 18.87 -1.42 11.49
C GLY A 227 20.02 -2.07 12.25
N LYS A 228 19.80 -2.98 13.23
CA LYS A 228 20.86 -3.49 14.12
C LYS A 228 22.00 -4.16 13.34
N VAL A 229 21.68 -5.13 12.47
CA VAL A 229 22.69 -5.85 11.67
C VAL A 229 23.45 -4.88 10.76
N LEU A 230 22.75 -3.98 10.06
CA LEU A 230 23.37 -3.00 9.16
C LEU A 230 24.33 -2.07 9.91
N LYS A 231 23.92 -1.59 11.10
CA LYS A 231 24.76 -0.75 11.97
C LYS A 231 25.98 -1.52 12.48
N ALA A 232 25.81 -2.77 12.93
CA ALA A 232 26.89 -3.60 13.43
C ALA A 232 27.94 -3.91 12.34
N VAL A 233 27.50 -4.22 11.12
CA VAL A 233 28.40 -4.41 9.96
C VAL A 233 29.19 -3.13 9.68
N LYS A 234 28.50 -1.97 9.64
CA LYS A 234 29.13 -0.67 9.37
C LYS A 234 30.14 -0.30 10.47
N GLN A 235 29.79 -0.51 11.74
CA GLN A 235 30.65 -0.23 12.89
C GLN A 235 31.91 -1.10 12.91
N ARG A 236 31.81 -2.35 12.47
CA ARG A 236 32.96 -3.26 12.34
C ARG A 236 33.78 -3.02 11.07
N GLY A 237 33.33 -2.15 10.17
CA GLY A 237 34.02 -1.85 8.92
C GLY A 237 34.22 -3.08 8.04
N LEU A 238 33.25 -4.01 8.02
CA LEU A 238 33.39 -5.23 7.23
C LEU A 238 33.44 -4.89 5.74
N GLN A 239 34.39 -5.49 5.04
CA GLN A 239 34.61 -5.37 3.61
C GLN A 239 34.73 -6.78 3.01
N LYS A 240 34.37 -6.94 1.74
CA LYS A 240 34.21 -8.24 1.06
C LYS A 240 33.58 -9.28 1.98
N ALA A 241 32.41 -8.96 2.53
CA ALA A 241 31.75 -9.78 3.55
C ALA A 241 30.42 -10.34 3.08
N ILE A 242 30.19 -11.64 3.30
CA ILE A 242 28.87 -12.25 3.22
C ILE A 242 28.35 -12.42 4.64
N VAL A 243 27.20 -11.82 4.93
CA VAL A 243 26.58 -11.81 6.25
C VAL A 243 25.29 -12.60 6.20
N PHE A 244 25.34 -13.84 6.70
CA PHE A 244 24.19 -14.70 6.90
C PHE A 244 23.39 -14.22 8.12
N THR A 245 22.14 -13.82 7.93
CA THR A 245 21.30 -13.25 8.99
C THR A 245 20.30 -14.26 9.52
N LYS A 246 20.39 -14.56 10.81
CA LYS A 246 19.37 -15.30 11.59
C LYS A 246 18.17 -14.44 11.94
N SER A 247 18.40 -13.16 12.22
CA SER A 247 17.32 -12.18 12.41
C SER A 247 16.49 -12.02 11.13
N TYR A 248 15.34 -11.35 11.24
CA TYR A 248 14.42 -11.16 10.13
C TYR A 248 15.12 -10.55 8.89
N TYR A 249 15.23 -11.33 7.82
CA TYR A 249 15.97 -10.98 6.60
C TYR A 249 15.45 -9.71 5.91
N GLY A 250 14.16 -9.39 6.09
CA GLY A 250 13.60 -8.13 5.57
C GLY A 250 14.29 -6.87 6.10
N SER A 251 15.01 -6.96 7.22
CA SER A 251 15.82 -5.87 7.79
C SER A 251 17.05 -5.50 6.96
N VAL A 252 17.56 -6.44 6.16
CA VAL A 252 18.85 -6.30 5.46
C VAL A 252 18.72 -6.42 3.94
N VAL A 253 17.65 -7.05 3.44
CA VAL A 253 17.49 -7.35 1.99
C VAL A 253 17.59 -6.10 1.11
N ALA A 254 17.05 -4.96 1.57
CA ALA A 254 17.08 -3.70 0.82
C ALA A 254 18.48 -3.08 0.73
N ALA A 255 19.44 -3.53 1.55
CA ALA A 255 20.83 -3.06 1.49
C ALA A 255 21.61 -3.73 0.34
N ASN A 256 21.17 -4.89 -0.14
CA ASN A 256 21.80 -5.58 -1.26
C ASN A 256 21.64 -4.82 -2.59
N SER A 257 22.62 -4.94 -3.47
CA SER A 257 22.43 -4.63 -4.88
C SER A 257 21.61 -5.75 -5.54
N PRO A 258 20.73 -5.43 -6.52
CA PRO A 258 20.06 -6.46 -7.32
C PRO A 258 21.02 -7.45 -7.99
N LEU A 259 22.27 -7.01 -8.27
CA LEU A 259 23.31 -7.84 -8.88
C LEU A 259 24.21 -8.56 -7.87
N LEU A 260 23.99 -8.35 -6.57
CA LEU A 260 24.82 -8.89 -5.47
C LEU A 260 26.32 -8.60 -5.67
N ASP A 261 26.65 -7.42 -6.19
CA ASP A 261 28.00 -6.97 -6.55
C ASP A 261 28.59 -5.96 -5.54
N LYS A 262 27.95 -5.79 -4.40
CA LYS A 262 28.42 -4.90 -3.33
C LYS A 262 29.47 -5.57 -2.45
N ASP A 263 30.28 -4.74 -1.83
CA ASP A 263 31.34 -5.15 -0.90
C ASP A 263 30.81 -5.91 0.33
N VAL A 264 29.56 -5.66 0.74
CA VAL A 264 28.85 -6.49 1.71
C VAL A 264 27.56 -7.02 1.11
N ILE A 265 27.38 -8.34 1.20
CA ILE A 265 26.20 -9.07 0.73
C ILE A 265 25.52 -9.68 1.94
N TYR A 266 24.22 -9.41 2.11
CA TYR A 266 23.40 -9.99 3.16
C TYR A 266 22.61 -11.16 2.62
N VAL A 267 22.59 -12.27 3.37
CA VAL A 267 21.93 -13.51 2.95
C VAL A 267 21.05 -14.00 4.08
N ARG A 268 19.86 -14.52 3.76
CA ARG A 268 19.06 -15.20 4.78
C ARG A 268 19.79 -16.47 5.19
N HIS A 269 20.04 -16.64 6.48
CA HIS A 269 20.59 -17.90 7.00
C HIS A 269 19.58 -19.04 6.76
N LEU A 270 19.98 -20.05 5.99
CA LEU A 270 19.19 -21.22 5.64
C LEU A 270 20.08 -22.46 5.68
N ASP A 271 20.30 -23.02 6.86
CA ASP A 271 21.02 -24.30 7.01
C ASP A 271 20.25 -25.44 6.29
N PRO A 272 20.89 -26.29 5.46
CA PRO A 272 22.33 -26.38 5.14
C PRO A 272 22.80 -25.62 3.88
N PHE A 273 21.93 -24.84 3.23
CA PHE A 273 22.19 -24.18 1.94
C PHE A 273 23.25 -23.07 2.01
N ASP A 274 23.59 -22.57 3.18
CA ASP A 274 24.62 -21.55 3.37
C ASP A 274 25.96 -21.96 2.73
N ALA A 275 26.37 -23.23 2.87
CA ALA A 275 27.63 -23.73 2.35
C ALA A 275 27.70 -23.66 0.81
N ASP A 276 26.58 -23.91 0.13
CA ASP A 276 26.51 -23.81 -1.33
C ASP A 276 26.57 -22.36 -1.80
N PHE A 277 25.97 -21.44 -1.04
CA PHE A 277 26.08 -20.02 -1.33
C PHE A 277 27.52 -19.50 -1.18
N MET A 278 28.24 -19.96 -0.14
CA MET A 278 29.66 -19.60 0.05
C MET A 278 30.51 -19.95 -1.18
N LYS A 279 30.25 -21.09 -1.82
CA LYS A 279 30.98 -21.54 -3.03
C LYS A 279 30.83 -20.57 -4.22
N LEU A 280 29.73 -19.83 -4.29
CA LEU A 280 29.48 -18.85 -5.36
C LEU A 280 30.33 -17.57 -5.20
N PHE A 281 30.82 -17.29 -3.99
CA PHE A 281 31.54 -16.06 -3.65
C PHE A 281 32.83 -16.34 -2.86
N PRO A 282 33.78 -17.13 -3.41
CA PRO A 282 34.96 -17.59 -2.68
C PRO A 282 35.90 -16.47 -2.22
N GLY A 283 35.81 -15.28 -2.81
CA GLY A 283 36.62 -14.11 -2.46
C GLY A 283 36.09 -13.29 -1.27
N TYR A 284 34.99 -13.71 -0.65
CA TYR A 284 34.36 -13.03 0.48
C TYR A 284 34.67 -13.76 1.80
N ARG A 285 34.70 -13.00 2.91
CA ARG A 285 34.69 -13.55 4.27
C ARG A 285 33.25 -13.76 4.73
N TYR A 286 33.00 -14.83 5.46
CA TYR A 286 31.65 -15.23 5.84
C TYR A 286 31.38 -14.94 7.31
N TYR A 287 30.20 -14.39 7.59
CA TYR A 287 29.79 -14.03 8.93
C TYR A 287 28.36 -14.49 9.18
N LEU A 288 28.08 -14.88 10.42
CA LEU A 288 26.75 -15.14 10.94
C LEU A 288 26.34 -13.98 11.84
N ALA A 289 25.19 -13.38 11.54
CA ALA A 289 24.62 -12.27 12.29
C ALA A 289 23.32 -12.68 12.98
N GLU A 290 23.25 -12.39 14.28
CA GLU A 290 22.04 -12.47 15.10
C GLU A 290 21.92 -11.15 15.86
N ASP A 291 20.99 -10.31 15.40
CA ASP A 291 20.81 -8.92 15.80
C ASP A 291 22.07 -8.06 15.61
N ASP A 292 22.72 -7.63 16.68
CA ASP A 292 23.96 -6.84 16.67
C ASP A 292 25.21 -7.72 16.82
N ARG A 293 25.03 -9.01 17.14
CA ARG A 293 26.12 -9.97 17.27
C ARG A 293 26.49 -10.52 15.90
N ILE A 294 27.72 -10.24 15.48
CA ILE A 294 28.31 -10.80 14.25
C ILE A 294 29.47 -11.73 14.64
N VAL A 295 29.52 -12.92 14.07
CA VAL A 295 30.58 -13.91 14.30
C VAL A 295 31.09 -14.39 12.95
N GLU A 296 32.41 -14.42 12.75
CA GLU A 296 33.00 -14.98 11.53
C GLU A 296 32.82 -16.50 11.51
N ILE A 297 32.44 -17.04 10.36
CA ILE A 297 32.24 -18.47 10.15
C ILE A 297 33.10 -18.92 8.98
N ARG A 298 33.48 -20.21 8.98
CA ARG A 298 34.25 -20.82 7.91
C ARG A 298 33.39 -21.83 7.16
N PRO A 299 33.57 -21.97 5.84
CA PRO A 299 32.95 -23.06 5.10
C PRO A 299 33.41 -24.39 5.72
N ARG A 300 32.45 -25.27 6.03
CA ARG A 300 32.71 -26.64 6.46
C ARG A 300 33.01 -27.52 5.26
#